data_AF-A0A516GND9-F1
#
_entry.id   AF-A0A516GND9-F1
#
_cell.length_a   1.000
_cell.length_b   1.000
_cell.length_c   1.000
_cell.angle_alpha   90.00
_cell.angle_beta   90.00
_cell.angle_gamma   90.00
#
_symmetry.space_group_name_H-M   'P 1'
#
loop_
_entity.id
_entity.type
_entity.pdbx_description
1 polymer ?
#
loop_
_entity_poly.entity_id
_entity_poly.type
_entity_poly.pdbx_seq_one_letter_code
_entity_poly.pdbx_strand_id
1 'polypeptide(L)'
;MKKLFFILSCTLIFYNCNQDDVVSCFTPPNPFYFEIVDKTTGENVFTNGTYNSEDITLTNILSNNDSVEFNFIDEDSYNIIEINSIGWQTEIVNFELKIEDETIFNLYVNAKRKSENECSFTTYNEIEIQNAEYSLDQEFYIYKILVQP
;
A
#
# COMPACT_ATOMS: atom_id res chain seq x y z
N MET A 1 -15.78 43.04 -72.07
CA MET A 1 -14.79 41.97 -72.34
C MET A 1 -13.50 42.40 -71.67
N LYS A 2 -12.88 41.79 -70.67
CA LYS A 2 -12.66 40.39 -70.22
C LYS A 2 -12.57 40.45 -68.67
N LYS A 3 -13.37 39.70 -67.91
CA LYS A 3 -13.07 38.39 -67.27
C LYS A 3 -11.75 38.30 -66.50
N LEU A 4 -11.87 37.70 -65.29
CA LEU A 4 -10.85 37.10 -64.41
C LEU A 4 -10.06 38.09 -63.52
N PHE A 5 -9.84 37.87 -62.22
CA PHE A 5 -9.78 36.62 -61.46
C PHE A 5 -10.23 36.82 -60.00
N PHE A 6 -11.06 35.90 -59.52
CA PHE A 6 -11.52 35.72 -58.15
C PHE A 6 -10.36 35.14 -57.33
N ILE A 7 -9.84 35.84 -56.33
CA ILE A 7 -8.93 35.24 -55.33
C ILE A 7 -9.47 35.61 -53.95
N LEU A 8 -10.50 34.87 -53.55
CA LEU A 8 -10.90 34.72 -52.16
C LEU A 8 -9.78 33.92 -51.48
N SER A 9 -8.82 34.63 -50.88
CA SER A 9 -7.77 34.04 -50.05
C SER A 9 -8.41 33.50 -48.78
N CYS A 10 -8.96 32.29 -48.88
CA CYS A 10 -9.43 31.50 -47.75
C CYS A 10 -8.19 30.99 -46.99
N THR A 11 -7.70 31.79 -46.05
CA THR A 11 -6.71 31.33 -45.08
C THR A 11 -7.40 30.34 -44.15
N LEU A 12 -7.34 29.06 -44.52
CA LEU A 12 -7.62 27.95 -43.63
C LEU A 12 -6.56 27.96 -42.54
N ILE A 13 -6.90 28.58 -41.41
CA ILE A 13 -6.14 28.46 -40.18
C ILE A 13 -6.41 27.03 -39.69
N PHE A 14 -5.50 26.11 -39.97
CA PHE A 14 -5.49 24.81 -39.35
C PHE A 14 -5.19 25.02 -37.87
N TYR A 15 -6.24 25.14 -37.05
CA TYR A 15 -6.12 24.92 -35.61
C TYR A 15 -5.73 23.46 -35.42
N ASN A 16 -4.44 23.21 -35.29
CA ASN A 16 -3.96 21.94 -34.79
C ASN A 16 -4.26 21.95 -33.28
N CYS A 17 -5.42 21.41 -32.90
CA CYS A 17 -5.61 21.00 -31.51
C CYS A 17 -4.71 19.79 -31.28
N ASN A 18 -3.47 20.04 -30.84
CA ASN A 18 -2.80 19.04 -30.02
C ASN A 18 -3.49 19.08 -28.65
N GLN A 19 -4.67 18.45 -28.57
CA GLN A 19 -5.11 17.91 -27.30
C GLN A 19 -4.28 16.65 -27.08
N ASP A 20 -3.02 16.86 -26.68
CA ASP A 20 -2.34 15.86 -25.86
C ASP A 20 -2.99 15.94 -24.47
N ASP A 21 -4.29 15.63 -24.40
CA ASP A 21 -5.02 15.42 -23.15
C ASP A 21 -4.58 14.05 -22.63
N VAL A 22 -3.29 13.92 -22.31
CA VAL A 22 -2.78 12.74 -21.64
C VAL A 22 -3.36 12.78 -20.23
N VAL A 23 -4.23 11.82 -19.93
CA VAL A 23 -4.85 11.71 -18.61
C VAL A 23 -3.77 11.29 -17.63
N SER A 24 -3.32 12.22 -16.78
CA SER A 24 -2.45 11.86 -15.67
C SER A 24 -3.17 10.85 -14.79
N CYS A 25 -2.58 9.67 -14.61
CA CYS A 25 -3.17 8.60 -13.84
C CYS A 25 -2.41 8.37 -12.53
N PHE A 26 -3.14 8.06 -11.46
CA PHE A 26 -2.56 7.86 -10.13
C PHE A 26 -3.13 6.59 -9.52
N THR A 27 -2.24 5.65 -9.18
CA THR A 27 -2.57 4.46 -8.42
C THR A 27 -1.97 4.59 -7.02
N PRO A 28 -2.77 4.62 -5.94
CA PRO A 28 -2.25 4.58 -4.59
C PRO A 28 -1.54 3.24 -4.33
N PRO A 29 -0.58 3.19 -3.39
CA PRO A 29 -0.04 1.92 -2.91
C PRO A 29 -1.14 1.07 -2.27
N ASN A 30 -0.98 -0.26 -2.30
CA ASN A 30 -1.89 -1.14 -1.58
C ASN A 30 -1.48 -1.18 -0.09
N PRO A 31 -2.43 -1.06 0.85
CA PRO A 31 -2.15 -1.28 2.26
C PRO A 31 -1.72 -2.72 2.53
N PHE A 32 -1.00 -2.93 3.62
CA PHE A 32 -0.67 -4.26 4.13
C PHE A 32 -1.64 -4.62 5.26
N TYR A 33 -2.28 -5.77 5.14
CA TYR A 33 -3.25 -6.27 6.11
C TYR A 33 -2.70 -7.50 6.84
N PHE A 34 -2.81 -7.49 8.16
CA PHE A 34 -2.35 -8.58 9.02
C PHE A 34 -3.47 -9.05 9.95
N GLU A 35 -3.68 -10.36 9.96
CA GLU A 35 -4.50 -11.05 10.94
C GLU A 35 -3.56 -11.88 11.82
N ILE A 36 -3.68 -11.79 13.14
CA ILE A 36 -2.86 -12.59 14.06
C ILE A 36 -3.74 -13.70 14.63
N VAL A 37 -3.32 -14.94 14.44
CA VAL A 37 -4.10 -16.12 14.83
C VAL A 37 -3.27 -17.09 15.66
N ASP A 38 -3.94 -17.75 16.61
CA ASP A 38 -3.36 -18.86 17.34
C ASP A 38 -3.09 -20.01 16.37
N LYS A 39 -1.85 -20.49 16.34
CA LYS A 39 -1.39 -21.54 15.41
C LYS A 39 -2.09 -22.90 15.63
N THR A 40 -2.57 -23.16 16.83
CA THR A 40 -3.20 -24.42 17.25
C THR A 40 -4.69 -24.43 16.93
N THR A 41 -5.40 -23.34 17.25
CA THR A 41 -6.86 -23.25 17.10
C THR A 41 -7.28 -22.61 15.78
N GLY A 42 -6.43 -21.75 15.20
CA GLY A 42 -6.76 -20.89 14.07
C GLY A 42 -7.66 -19.73 14.42
N GLU A 43 -7.95 -19.50 15.71
CA GLU A 43 -8.75 -18.36 16.17
C GLU A 43 -7.92 -17.08 16.22
N ASN A 44 -8.55 -15.95 15.90
CA ASN A 44 -7.94 -14.63 16.03
C ASN A 44 -7.66 -14.32 17.52
N VAL A 45 -6.43 -13.91 17.81
CA VAL A 45 -5.90 -13.72 19.18
C VAL A 45 -6.53 -12.54 19.93
N PHE A 46 -7.13 -11.59 19.21
CA PHE A 46 -7.88 -10.50 19.81
C PHE A 46 -9.32 -10.92 20.10
N THR A 47 -9.91 -11.74 19.22
CA THR A 47 -11.27 -12.28 19.41
C THR A 47 -11.35 -13.22 20.62
N ASN A 48 -10.34 -14.07 20.82
CA ASN A 48 -10.31 -15.00 21.96
C ASN A 48 -9.77 -14.36 23.26
N GLY A 49 -9.36 -13.08 23.21
CA GLY A 49 -8.89 -12.32 24.37
C GLY A 49 -7.48 -12.67 24.85
N THR A 50 -6.67 -13.35 24.03
CA THR A 50 -5.26 -13.62 24.33
C THR A 50 -4.45 -12.33 24.38
N TYR A 51 -4.71 -11.42 23.43
CA TYR A 51 -4.08 -10.11 23.38
C TYR A 51 -5.13 -8.99 23.35
N ASN A 52 -4.75 -7.80 23.79
CA ASN A 52 -5.53 -6.58 23.66
C ASN A 52 -4.95 -5.70 22.55
N SER A 53 -5.82 -5.14 21.71
CA SER A 53 -5.42 -4.25 20.61
C SER A 53 -4.77 -2.95 21.08
N GLU A 54 -5.06 -2.50 22.30
CA GLU A 54 -4.45 -1.32 22.91
C GLU A 54 -2.95 -1.50 23.20
N ASP A 55 -2.47 -2.74 23.27
CA ASP A 55 -1.08 -3.08 23.57
C ASP A 55 -0.23 -3.25 22.29
N ILE A 56 -0.82 -3.05 21.11
CA ILE A 56 -0.10 -3.11 19.84
C ILE A 56 0.81 -1.89 19.71
N THR A 57 2.08 -2.13 19.41
CA THR A 57 3.02 -1.09 19.01
C THR A 57 3.66 -1.43 17.67
N LEU A 58 3.83 -0.42 16.83
CA LEU A 58 4.48 -0.54 15.53
C LEU A 58 5.58 0.51 15.44
N THR A 59 6.81 0.09 15.19
CA THR A 59 7.96 1.00 15.11
C THR A 59 8.84 0.70 13.91
N ASN A 60 9.49 1.71 13.34
CA ASN A 60 10.46 1.53 12.27
C ASN A 60 11.87 1.38 12.83
N ILE A 61 12.40 0.16 12.82
CA ILE A 61 13.72 -0.13 13.41
C ILE A 61 14.89 0.42 12.57
N LEU A 62 14.65 0.82 11.32
CA LEU A 62 15.64 1.54 10.50
C LEU A 62 15.67 3.04 10.77
N SER A 63 14.67 3.58 11.49
CA SER A 63 14.51 5.00 11.79
C SER A 63 14.52 5.23 13.30
N ASN A 64 15.55 4.74 14.02
CA ASN A 64 15.70 4.91 15.47
C ASN A 64 14.49 4.48 16.31
N ASN A 65 13.70 3.50 15.83
CA ASN A 65 12.46 3.04 16.45
C ASN A 65 11.36 4.12 16.52
N ASP A 66 11.31 5.01 15.53
CA ASP A 66 10.19 5.95 15.37
C ASP A 66 8.86 5.19 15.30
N SER A 67 7.85 5.68 16.03
CA SER A 67 6.49 5.10 16.01
C SER A 67 5.87 5.24 14.63
N VAL A 68 5.17 4.20 14.18
CA VAL A 68 4.50 4.14 12.90
C VAL A 68 3.00 4.02 13.14
N GLU A 69 2.21 4.86 12.45
CA GLU A 69 0.76 4.77 12.51
C GLU A 69 0.24 3.50 11.82
N PHE A 70 -0.75 2.86 12.44
CA PHE A 70 -1.52 1.75 11.89
C PHE A 70 -2.99 1.93 12.27
N ASN A 71 -3.88 1.27 11.53
CA ASN A 71 -5.30 1.18 11.89
C ASN A 71 -5.59 -0.24 12.41
N PHE A 72 -6.38 -0.35 13.48
CA PHE A 72 -6.96 -1.61 13.92
C PHE A 72 -8.43 -1.63 13.52
N ILE A 73 -8.81 -2.59 12.68
CA ILE A 73 -10.16 -2.75 12.14
C ILE A 73 -10.85 -3.86 12.93
N ASP A 74 -11.77 -3.51 13.80
CA ASP A 74 -12.47 -4.42 14.73
C ASP A 74 -13.97 -4.64 14.38
N GLU A 75 -14.45 -4.01 13.31
CA GLU A 75 -15.83 -4.18 12.82
C GLU A 75 -16.14 -5.66 12.55
N ASP A 76 -17.31 -6.12 12.99
CA ASP A 76 -17.80 -7.50 12.82
C ASP A 76 -16.80 -8.61 13.27
N SER A 77 -15.97 -8.32 14.28
CA SER A 77 -14.93 -9.23 14.80
C SER A 77 -13.82 -9.57 13.80
N TYR A 78 -13.57 -8.69 12.83
CA TYR A 78 -12.56 -8.89 11.80
C TYR A 78 -11.13 -8.82 12.36
N ASN A 79 -10.88 -7.90 13.31
CA ASN A 79 -9.64 -7.76 14.10
C ASN A 79 -8.36 -7.82 13.25
N ILE A 80 -8.25 -6.87 12.31
CA ILE A 80 -7.13 -6.76 11.36
C ILE A 80 -6.30 -5.51 11.62
N ILE A 81 -4.99 -5.64 11.49
CA ILE A 81 -4.04 -4.54 11.52
C ILE A 81 -3.76 -4.10 10.08
N GLU A 82 -4.05 -2.83 9.77
CA GLU A 82 -3.79 -2.20 8.48
C GLU A 82 -2.61 -1.22 8.58
N ILE A 83 -1.63 -1.39 7.69
CA ILE A 83 -0.50 -0.49 7.50
C ILE A 83 -0.58 0.14 6.11
N ASN A 84 -0.94 1.42 6.05
CA ASN A 84 -1.13 2.18 4.80
C ASN A 84 -0.04 3.25 4.56
N SER A 85 1.02 3.27 5.36
CA SER A 85 2.09 4.27 5.26
C SER A 85 3.15 3.92 4.21
N ILE A 86 3.19 2.68 3.71
CA ILE A 86 4.28 2.18 2.86
C ILE A 86 4.01 2.42 1.38
N GLY A 87 5.01 2.95 0.68
CA GLY A 87 5.04 2.99 -0.78
C GLY A 87 4.54 4.30 -1.38
N TRP A 88 4.20 5.29 -0.56
CA TRP A 88 3.87 6.65 -1.02
C TRP A 88 5.10 7.39 -1.58
N GLN A 89 6.29 6.89 -1.27
CA GLN A 89 7.57 7.34 -1.81
C GLN A 89 8.47 6.14 -2.13
N THR A 90 9.66 6.40 -2.70
CA THR A 90 10.69 5.36 -2.78
C THR A 90 11.37 5.26 -1.42
N GLU A 91 11.25 4.11 -0.77
CA GLU A 91 11.70 3.90 0.60
C GLU A 91 12.01 2.43 0.89
N ILE A 92 12.84 2.24 1.91
CA ILE A 92 13.06 0.93 2.52
C ILE A 92 12.67 1.09 3.99
N VAL A 93 11.76 0.24 4.44
CA VAL A 93 11.28 0.21 5.82
C VAL A 93 11.48 -1.17 6.42
N ASN A 94 11.67 -1.20 7.74
CA ASN A 94 11.57 -2.43 8.51
C ASN A 94 10.74 -2.12 9.75
N PHE A 95 9.48 -2.56 9.74
CA PHE A 95 8.54 -2.29 10.82
C PHE A 95 8.50 -3.48 11.77
N GLU A 96 8.76 -3.22 13.04
CA GLU A 96 8.61 -4.20 14.12
C GLU A 96 7.23 -4.02 14.76
N LEU A 97 6.42 -5.08 14.69
CA LEU A 97 5.14 -5.13 15.39
C LEU A 97 5.30 -5.92 16.69
N LYS A 98 5.00 -5.26 17.80
CA LYS A 98 4.93 -5.88 19.11
C LYS A 98 3.51 -5.83 19.66
N ILE A 99 3.21 -6.79 20.51
CA ILE A 99 2.08 -6.74 21.43
C ILE A 99 2.66 -6.89 22.82
N GLU A 100 2.39 -5.93 23.69
CA GLU A 100 3.11 -5.79 24.97
C GLU A 100 4.64 -5.70 24.72
N ASP A 101 5.43 -6.61 25.32
CA ASP A 101 6.89 -6.69 25.16
C ASP A 101 7.33 -7.76 24.14
N GLU A 102 6.40 -8.49 23.53
CA GLU A 102 6.69 -9.58 22.60
C GLU A 102 6.76 -9.09 21.14
N THR A 103 7.81 -9.50 20.42
CA THR A 103 7.91 -9.25 18.98
C THR A 103 7.12 -10.30 18.22
N ILE A 104 6.04 -9.88 17.58
CA ILE A 104 5.17 -10.77 16.81
C ILE A 104 5.76 -11.03 15.43
N PHE A 105 6.14 -9.97 14.72
CA PHE A 105 6.82 -10.08 13.43
C PHE A 105 7.56 -8.79 13.07
N ASN A 106 8.44 -8.88 12.08
CA ASN A 106 8.99 -7.71 11.40
C ASN A 106 8.57 -7.73 9.93
N LEU A 107 8.13 -6.59 9.41
CA LEU A 107 7.79 -6.38 8.00
C LEU A 107 8.88 -5.54 7.34
N TYR A 108 9.70 -6.19 6.51
CA TYR A 108 10.65 -5.52 5.65
C TYR A 108 10.02 -5.26 4.27
N VAL A 109 10.06 -4.00 3.81
CA VAL A 109 9.58 -3.63 2.48
C VAL A 109 10.56 -2.71 1.78
N ASN A 110 10.91 -3.06 0.54
CA ASN A 110 11.65 -2.21 -0.39
C ASN A 110 10.69 -1.72 -1.47
N ALA A 111 10.16 -0.51 -1.29
CA ALA A 111 9.18 0.11 -2.18
C ALA A 111 9.84 1.13 -3.11
N LYS A 112 9.39 1.14 -4.37
CA LYS A 112 9.84 2.10 -5.38
C LYS A 112 8.63 2.79 -6.00
N ARG A 113 8.50 4.09 -5.76
CA ARG A 113 7.51 4.94 -6.44
C ARG A 113 8.02 5.26 -7.84
N LYS A 114 7.21 5.00 -8.86
CA LYS A 114 7.53 5.21 -10.27
C LYS A 114 6.55 6.20 -10.89
N SER A 115 7.05 6.91 -11.90
CA SER A 115 6.25 7.73 -12.81
C SER A 115 6.67 7.39 -14.23
N GLU A 116 5.77 6.75 -14.97
CA GLU A 116 6.00 6.27 -16.35
C GLU A 116 4.76 6.59 -17.18
N ASN A 117 4.92 7.13 -18.39
CA ASN A 117 3.81 7.51 -19.28
C ASN A 117 2.75 8.40 -18.58
N GLU A 118 3.19 9.37 -17.76
CA GLU A 118 2.32 10.27 -16.97
C GLU A 118 1.45 9.59 -15.90
N CYS A 119 1.75 8.32 -15.61
CA CYS A 119 1.11 7.52 -14.58
C CYS A 119 2.03 7.30 -13.38
N SER A 120 1.52 7.54 -12.17
CA SER A 120 2.25 7.32 -10.92
C SER A 120 1.73 6.11 -10.15
N PHE A 121 2.63 5.18 -9.81
CA PHE A 121 2.31 3.93 -9.10
C PHE A 121 3.51 3.44 -8.28
N THR A 122 3.29 2.41 -7.46
CA THR A 122 4.34 1.83 -6.60
C THR A 122 4.62 0.39 -7.01
N THR A 123 5.89 0.04 -7.08
CA THR A 123 6.34 -1.35 -7.23
C THR A 123 7.13 -1.76 -5.99
N TYR A 124 6.89 -2.96 -5.50
CA TYR A 124 7.65 -3.53 -4.38
C TYR A 124 8.73 -4.45 -4.94
N ASN A 125 10.00 -4.10 -4.69
CA ASN A 125 11.13 -4.95 -5.08
C ASN A 125 11.25 -6.16 -4.16
N GLU A 126 10.87 -5.97 -2.88
CA GLU A 126 10.93 -6.98 -1.85
C GLU A 126 9.87 -6.70 -0.78
N ILE A 127 9.20 -7.76 -0.34
CA ILE A 127 8.28 -7.80 0.80
C ILE A 127 8.65 -9.07 1.55
N GLU A 128 9.04 -8.92 2.81
CA GLU A 128 9.44 -10.05 3.65
C GLU A 128 8.83 -9.88 5.04
N ILE A 129 8.21 -10.95 5.53
CA ILE A 129 7.80 -11.08 6.93
C ILE A 129 8.84 -11.95 7.62
N GLN A 130 9.47 -11.38 8.64
CA GLN A 130 10.54 -11.99 9.41
C GLN A 130 10.02 -12.32 10.82
N ASN A 131 10.70 -13.24 11.50
CA ASN A 131 10.42 -13.66 12.88
C ASN A 131 9.03 -14.28 13.12
N ALA A 132 8.28 -14.60 12.08
CA ALA A 132 6.99 -15.26 12.19
C ALA A 132 6.77 -16.31 11.11
N GLU A 133 6.02 -17.36 11.46
CA GLU A 133 5.37 -18.20 10.47
C GLU A 133 4.08 -17.52 10.00
N TYR A 134 3.77 -17.61 8.70
CA TYR A 134 2.57 -16.97 8.17
C TYR A 134 2.01 -17.72 6.96
N SER A 135 0.76 -17.42 6.63
CA SER A 135 0.14 -17.76 5.36
C SER A 135 -0.48 -16.51 4.73
N LEU A 136 -0.64 -16.49 3.40
CA LEU A 136 -1.29 -15.39 2.69
C LEU A 136 -2.66 -15.85 2.19
N ASP A 137 -3.70 -15.15 2.63
CA ASP A 137 -5.00 -15.22 1.99
C ASP A 137 -4.93 -14.47 0.66
N GLN A 138 -4.99 -15.20 -0.46
CA GLN A 138 -4.85 -14.60 -1.80
C GLN A 138 -6.12 -13.88 -2.27
N GLU A 139 -7.28 -14.19 -1.69
CA GLU A 139 -8.54 -13.55 -2.08
C GLU A 139 -8.60 -12.13 -1.52
N PHE A 140 -8.20 -11.97 -0.26
CA PHE A 140 -8.27 -10.69 0.45
C PHE A 140 -6.91 -10.01 0.65
N TYR A 141 -5.80 -10.65 0.24
CA TYR A 141 -4.42 -10.17 0.45
C TYR A 141 -4.09 -9.89 1.92
N ILE A 142 -4.50 -10.80 2.81
CA ILE A 142 -4.28 -10.71 4.25
C ILE A 142 -3.18 -11.69 4.66
N TYR A 143 -2.15 -11.19 5.33
CA TYR A 143 -1.12 -12.02 5.94
C TYR A 143 -1.62 -12.54 7.29
N LYS A 144 -1.84 -13.85 7.38
CA LYS A 144 -2.19 -14.53 8.63
C LYS A 144 -0.93 -14.93 9.36
N ILE A 145 -0.59 -14.19 10.40
CA ILE A 145 0.56 -14.42 11.27
C ILE A 145 0.20 -15.49 12.30
N LEU A 146 0.98 -16.55 12.37
CA LEU A 146 0.75 -17.70 13.23
C LEU A 146 1.58 -17.56 14.51
N VAL A 147 0.92 -17.38 15.66
CA VAL A 147 1.58 -17.28 16.96
C VAL A 147 1.29 -18.49 17.85
N GLN A 148 2.19 -18.77 18.79
CA GLN A 148 1.95 -19.69 19.90
C GLN A 148 1.96 -18.88 21.19
N PRO A 149 0.79 -18.41 21.65
CA PRO A 149 0.69 -17.67 22.89
C PRO A 149 0.96 -18.53 24.14
#